data_AF-A0AAC9Z3Q1-F1
#
_entry.id   AF-A0AAC9Z3Q1-F1
#
_cell.length_a   1.000
_cell.length_b   1.000
_cell.length_c   1.000
_cell.angle_alpha   90.00
_cell.angle_beta   90.00
_cell.angle_gamma   90.00
#
_symmetry.space_group_name_H-M   'P 1'
#
loop_
_entity.id
_entity.type
_entity.pdbx_description
1 polymer ?
#
loop_
_entity_poly.entity_id
_entity_poly.type
_entity_poly.pdbx_seq_one_letter_code
_entity_poly.pdbx_strand_id
1 'polypeptide(L)'
;MQTTKKTSKIFNLVNLYYAIAIIGLLFTWKYNLEYMAAGGDFFSATLFSDLSVNAVTTSFAVDLTIVNIAFITFVFASSKKYGIKYPLLYIVLATMVALAFAFPLYLAILTKKQNRTAK
;
A
#
# COMPACT_ATOMS: atom_id res chain seq x y z
N MET A 1 -8.22 -27.64 19.67
CA MET A 1 -6.80 -27.21 19.71
C MET A 1 -6.28 -26.61 18.38
N GLN A 2 -6.75 -27.04 17.19
CA GLN A 2 -6.31 -26.44 15.91
C GLN A 2 -6.85 -25.02 15.65
N THR A 3 -8.03 -24.68 16.16
CA THR A 3 -8.71 -23.38 15.97
C THR A 3 -7.98 -22.21 16.66
N THR A 4 -7.40 -22.44 17.84
CA THR A 4 -6.67 -21.44 18.61
C THR A 4 -5.35 -21.07 17.93
N LYS A 5 -4.60 -22.07 17.44
CA LYS A 5 -3.34 -21.88 16.71
C LYS A 5 -3.51 -21.15 15.37
N LYS A 6 -4.62 -21.40 14.66
CA LYS A 6 -4.97 -20.67 13.43
C LYS A 6 -5.26 -19.19 13.70
N THR A 7 -6.00 -18.91 14.78
CA THR A 7 -6.38 -17.55 15.15
C THR A 7 -5.16 -16.71 15.57
N SER A 8 -4.24 -17.27 16.36
CA SER A 8 -3.01 -16.57 16.75
C SER A 8 -2.10 -16.25 15.55
N LYS A 9 -1.95 -17.19 14.60
CA LYS A 9 -1.18 -16.96 13.38
C LYS A 9 -1.74 -15.80 12.54
N ILE A 10 -3.06 -15.70 12.44
CA ILE A 10 -3.74 -14.61 11.72
C ILE A 10 -3.49 -13.26 12.41
N PHE A 11 -3.59 -13.22 13.74
CA PHE A 11 -3.31 -12.01 14.51
C PHE A 11 -1.86 -11.54 14.30
N ASN A 12 -0.90 -12.47 14.31
CA ASN A 12 0.50 -12.15 14.05
C ASN A 12 0.72 -11.58 12.65
N LEU A 13 0.08 -12.14 11.61
CA LEU A 13 0.16 -11.61 10.24
C LEU A 13 -0.43 -10.22 10.11
N VAL A 14 -1.58 -9.99 10.71
CA VAL A 14 -2.24 -8.67 10.73
C VAL A 14 -1.34 -7.62 11.37
N ASN A 15 -0.73 -7.93 12.52
CA ASN A 15 0.16 -7.00 13.21
C ASN A 15 1.44 -6.73 12.41
N LEU A 16 1.98 -7.76 11.76
CA LEU A 16 3.11 -7.60 10.85
C LEU A 16 2.77 -6.65 9.70
N TYR A 17 1.60 -6.80 9.07
CA TYR A 17 1.17 -5.88 8.03
C TYR A 17 0.99 -4.44 8.53
N TYR A 18 0.46 -4.24 9.73
CA TYR A 18 0.41 -2.90 10.31
C TYR A 18 1.81 -2.31 10.56
N ALA A 19 2.75 -3.10 11.07
CA ALA A 19 4.12 -2.66 11.27
C ALA A 19 4.78 -2.28 9.93
N ILE A 20 4.63 -3.11 8.90
CA ILE A 20 5.14 -2.82 7.55
C ILE A 20 4.49 -1.55 6.99
N ALA A 21 3.18 -1.35 7.19
CA ALA A 21 2.51 -0.13 6.75
C ALA A 21 3.11 1.12 7.40
N ILE A 22 3.31 1.11 8.72
CA ILE A 22 3.90 2.23 9.45
C ILE A 22 5.33 2.50 8.95
N ILE A 23 6.15 1.46 8.79
CA ILE A 23 7.51 1.58 8.24
C ILE A 23 7.45 2.18 6.83
N GLY A 24 6.60 1.65 5.95
CA GLY A 24 6.42 2.14 4.60
C GLY A 24 6.04 3.62 4.57
N LEU A 25 5.12 4.06 5.45
CA LEU A 25 4.73 5.46 5.57
C LEU A 25 5.91 6.33 6.00
N LEU A 26 6.61 5.96 7.08
CA LEU A 26 7.70 6.76 7.63
C LEU A 26 8.86 6.93 6.65
N PHE A 27 9.29 5.84 6.00
CA PHE A 27 10.42 5.89 5.08
C PHE A 27 10.07 6.61 3.77
N THR A 28 8.90 6.35 3.18
CA THR A 28 8.50 7.05 1.95
C THR A 28 8.32 8.54 2.18
N TRP A 29 7.65 8.93 3.27
CA TRP A 29 7.45 10.34 3.57
C TRP A 29 8.71 11.07 3.99
N LYS A 30 9.68 10.39 4.64
CA LYS A 30 11.00 10.99 4.89
C LYS A 30 11.62 11.51 3.58
N TYR A 31 11.69 10.67 2.55
CA TYR A 31 12.30 11.06 1.27
C TYR A 31 11.42 12.04 0.46
N ASN A 32 10.10 11.90 0.51
CA ASN A 32 9.20 12.87 -0.15
C ASN A 32 9.34 14.27 0.46
N LEU A 33 9.45 14.36 1.79
CA LEU A 33 9.66 15.64 2.48
C LEU A 33 11.03 16.23 2.18
N GLU A 34 12.09 15.40 2.12
CA GLU A 34 13.43 15.84 1.69
C GLU A 34 13.41 16.39 0.25
N TYR A 35 12.71 15.72 -0.66
CA TYR A 35 12.53 16.17 -2.05
C TYR A 35 11.78 17.50 -2.13
N MET A 36 10.68 17.66 -1.38
CA MET A 36 9.94 18.92 -1.34
C MET A 36 10.74 20.05 -0.70
N ALA A 37 11.52 19.76 0.34
CA ALA A 37 12.42 20.73 0.96
C ALA A 37 13.55 21.18 0.02
N ALA A 38 13.93 20.35 -0.95
CA ALA A 38 14.90 20.67 -2.00
C ALA A 38 14.29 21.43 -3.19
N GLY A 39 13.00 21.82 -3.12
CA GLY A 39 12.31 22.57 -4.17
C GLY A 39 11.52 21.70 -5.16
N GLY A 40 11.46 20.38 -4.94
CA GLY A 40 10.61 19.47 -5.69
C GLY A 40 9.13 19.66 -5.38
N ASP A 41 8.27 19.24 -6.31
CA ASP A 41 6.81 19.25 -6.12
C ASP A 41 6.23 17.85 -6.32
N PHE A 42 5.92 17.19 -5.21
CA PHE A 42 5.37 15.83 -5.19
C PHE A 42 3.95 15.75 -5.77
N PHE A 43 3.20 16.85 -5.81
CA PHE A 43 1.80 16.85 -6.22
C PHE A 43 1.57 17.39 -7.63
N SER A 44 2.64 17.71 -8.37
CA SER A 44 2.53 18.26 -9.72
C SER A 44 3.06 17.31 -10.80
N ALA A 45 2.87 17.71 -12.06
CA ALA A 45 3.39 16.98 -13.21
C ALA A 45 4.93 16.96 -13.26
N THR A 46 5.63 17.86 -12.56
CA THR A 46 7.10 17.90 -12.53
C THR A 46 7.70 16.66 -11.89
N LEU A 47 6.95 15.98 -10.99
CA LEU A 47 7.37 14.71 -10.39
C LEU A 47 7.71 13.66 -11.45
N PHE A 48 6.95 13.60 -12.56
CA PHE A 48 7.22 12.63 -13.62
C PHE A 48 8.53 12.95 -14.37
N SER A 49 8.84 14.23 -14.55
CA SER A 49 10.11 14.67 -15.12
C SER A 49 11.27 14.30 -14.19
N ASP A 50 11.13 14.51 -12.89
CA ASP A 50 12.17 14.22 -11.89
C ASP A 50 12.40 12.71 -11.70
N LEU A 51 11.35 11.91 -11.78
CA LEU A 51 11.46 10.45 -11.76
C LEU A 51 12.06 9.89 -13.05
N SER A 52 12.13 10.67 -14.13
CA SER A 52 12.59 10.22 -15.45
C SER A 52 13.99 10.69 -15.84
N VAL A 53 14.75 11.25 -14.90
CA VAL A 53 16.07 11.85 -15.16
C VAL A 53 17.13 10.84 -15.61
N ASN A 54 17.02 9.57 -15.22
CA ASN A 54 17.92 8.51 -15.66
C ASN A 54 17.24 7.14 -15.64
N ALA A 55 17.87 6.14 -16.26
CA ALA A 55 17.30 4.81 -16.40
C ALA A 55 16.93 4.13 -15.06
N VAL A 56 17.68 4.40 -13.98
CA VAL A 56 17.43 3.79 -12.66
C VAL A 56 16.18 4.39 -12.02
N THR A 57 16.05 5.72 -11.98
CA THR A 57 14.85 6.37 -11.41
C THR A 57 13.62 6.04 -12.25
N THR A 58 13.78 6.01 -13.58
CA THR A 58 12.70 5.65 -14.50
C THR A 58 12.23 4.21 -14.27
N SER A 59 13.15 3.24 -14.10
CA SER A 59 12.75 1.86 -13.84
C SER A 59 11.98 1.72 -12.52
N PHE A 60 12.40 2.41 -11.45
CA PHE A 60 11.65 2.42 -10.19
C PHE A 60 10.24 3.02 -10.34
N ALA A 61 10.11 4.10 -11.10
CA ALA A 61 8.81 4.72 -11.37
C ALA A 61 7.89 3.80 -12.18
N VAL A 62 8.43 3.09 -13.18
CA VAL A 62 7.70 2.10 -13.97
C VAL A 62 7.26 0.93 -13.09
N ASP A 63 8.16 0.35 -12.30
CA ASP A 63 7.86 -0.74 -11.37
C ASP A 63 6.72 -0.35 -10.42
N LEU A 64 6.82 0.82 -9.81
CA LEU A 64 5.81 1.34 -8.90
C LEU A 64 4.46 1.55 -9.59
N THR A 65 4.46 2.09 -10.81
CA THR A 65 3.26 2.34 -11.60
C THR A 65 2.54 1.04 -11.93
N ILE A 66 3.26 0.04 -12.42
CA ILE A 66 2.69 -1.27 -12.78
C ILE A 66 2.12 -1.98 -11.55
N VAL A 67 2.85 -1.98 -10.43
CA VAL A 67 2.36 -2.58 -9.17
C VAL A 67 1.15 -1.82 -8.64
N ASN A 68 1.09 -0.50 -8.76
CA ASN A 68 -0.07 0.28 -8.34
C ASN A 68 -1.32 -0.06 -9.16
N ILE A 69 -1.21 -0.24 -10.48
CA ILE A 69 -2.32 -0.68 -11.33
C ILE A 69 -2.81 -2.08 -10.92
N ALA A 70 -1.88 -3.00 -10.68
CA ALA A 70 -2.21 -4.34 -10.17
C ALA A 70 -2.89 -4.27 -8.80
N PHE A 71 -2.41 -3.40 -7.90
CA PHE A 71 -2.99 -3.18 -6.58
C PHE A 71 -4.42 -2.63 -6.67
N ILE A 72 -4.69 -1.65 -7.53
CA ILE A 72 -6.04 -1.12 -7.76
C ILE A 72 -7.00 -2.24 -8.19
N THR A 73 -6.58 -3.06 -9.15
CA THR A 73 -7.36 -4.20 -9.65
C THR A 73 -7.64 -5.21 -8.51
N PHE A 74 -6.61 -5.52 -7.72
CA PHE A 74 -6.70 -6.41 -6.57
C PHE A 74 -7.64 -5.88 -5.47
N VAL A 75 -7.60 -4.57 -5.19
CA VAL A 75 -8.47 -3.93 -4.21
C VAL A 75 -9.93 -4.06 -4.61
N PHE A 76 -10.28 -3.74 -5.86
CA PHE A 76 -11.65 -3.89 -6.34
C PHE A 76 -12.15 -5.33 -6.26
N ALA A 77 -11.38 -6.28 -6.80
CA ALA A 77 -11.76 -7.70 -6.81
C ALA A 77 -11.93 -8.26 -5.39
N SER A 78 -10.97 -8.00 -4.51
CA SER A 78 -10.99 -8.52 -3.15
C SER A 78 -12.03 -7.81 -2.27
N SER A 79 -12.24 -6.51 -2.44
CA SER A 79 -13.23 -5.76 -1.68
C SER A 79 -14.65 -6.22 -2.01
N LYS A 80 -14.93 -6.48 -3.30
CA LYS A 80 -16.20 -7.08 -3.75
C LYS A 80 -16.39 -8.47 -3.16
N LYS A 81 -15.35 -9.32 -3.20
CA LYS A 81 -15.41 -10.71 -2.71
C LYS A 81 -15.64 -10.81 -1.19
N TYR A 82 -15.02 -9.94 -0.40
CA TYR A 82 -15.01 -10.05 1.07
C TYR A 82 -15.79 -8.93 1.80
N GLY A 83 -16.55 -8.11 1.08
CA GLY A 83 -17.39 -7.06 1.67
C GLY A 83 -16.60 -5.99 2.43
N ILE A 84 -15.52 -5.47 1.82
CA ILE A 84 -14.78 -4.31 2.33
C ILE A 84 -15.47 -3.04 1.81
N LYS A 85 -15.89 -2.15 2.72
CA LYS A 85 -16.79 -1.03 2.41
C LYS A 85 -16.15 0.12 1.62
N TYR A 86 -14.86 0.36 1.81
CA TYR A 86 -14.19 1.57 1.30
C TYR A 86 -12.94 1.23 0.44
N PRO A 87 -13.08 0.51 -0.69
CA PRO A 87 -11.94 0.21 -1.58
C PRO A 87 -11.24 1.47 -2.09
N LEU A 88 -12.01 2.51 -2.43
CA LEU A 88 -11.48 3.77 -2.94
C LEU A 88 -10.53 4.48 -1.96
N LEU A 89 -10.75 4.32 -0.65
CA LEU A 89 -9.84 4.88 0.36
C LEU A 89 -8.43 4.33 0.20
N TYR A 90 -8.28 3.02 -0.01
CA TYR A 90 -6.95 2.40 -0.18
C TYR A 90 -6.29 2.79 -1.50
N ILE A 91 -7.09 3.01 -2.54
CA ILE A 91 -6.60 3.49 -3.83
C ILE A 91 -6.07 4.92 -3.70
N VAL A 92 -6.84 5.81 -3.05
CA VAL A 92 -6.40 7.18 -2.76
C VAL A 92 -5.15 7.19 -1.88
N LEU A 93 -5.08 6.34 -0.86
CA LEU A 93 -3.88 6.22 -0.04
C LEU A 93 -2.67 5.72 -0.87
N ALA A 94 -2.88 4.80 -1.82
CA ALA A 94 -1.79 4.30 -2.66
C ALA A 94 -1.26 5.35 -3.64
N THR A 95 -2.14 6.17 -4.22
CA THR A 95 -1.76 7.18 -5.21
C THR A 95 -1.32 8.51 -4.60
N MET A 96 -1.91 8.93 -3.48
CA MET A 96 -1.66 10.24 -2.87
C MET A 96 -0.73 10.20 -1.64
N VAL A 97 -0.63 9.05 -0.97
CA VAL A 97 0.16 8.93 0.26
C VAL A 97 1.40 8.08 0.04
N ALA A 98 1.23 6.78 -0.16
CA ALA A 98 2.29 5.84 -0.52
C ALA A 98 1.70 4.44 -0.74
N LEU A 99 2.06 3.79 -1.85
CA LEU A 99 1.73 2.37 -2.07
C LEU A 99 2.33 1.47 -0.98
N ALA A 100 3.56 1.78 -0.53
CA ALA A 100 4.25 1.07 0.55
C ALA A 100 3.49 1.13 1.90
N PHE A 101 2.61 2.10 2.08
CA PHE A 101 1.70 2.17 3.24
C PHE A 101 0.35 1.51 2.94
N ALA A 102 -0.28 1.89 1.81
CA ALA A 102 -1.64 1.51 1.49
C ALA A 102 -1.80 0.00 1.25
N PHE A 103 -0.83 -0.63 0.59
CA PHE A 103 -0.89 -2.06 0.26
C PHE A 103 -0.87 -2.95 1.51
N PRO A 104 0.13 -2.88 2.41
CA PRO A 104 0.13 -3.68 3.63
C PRO A 104 -1.04 -3.34 4.56
N LEU A 105 -1.46 -2.06 4.62
CA LEU A 105 -2.67 -1.68 5.36
C LEU A 105 -3.91 -2.42 4.83
N TYR A 106 -4.08 -2.47 3.50
CA TYR A 106 -5.18 -3.20 2.88
C TYR A 106 -5.10 -4.71 3.14
N LEU A 107 -3.91 -5.30 3.10
CA LEU A 107 -3.71 -6.72 3.43
C LEU A 107 -4.15 -7.04 4.87
N ALA A 108 -3.82 -6.19 5.85
CA ALA A 108 -4.27 -6.36 7.23
C ALA A 108 -5.80 -6.44 7.34
N ILE A 109 -6.51 -5.57 6.62
CA ILE A 109 -7.97 -5.51 6.61
C ILE A 109 -8.58 -6.70 5.86
N LEU A 110 -8.00 -7.06 4.71
CA LEU A 110 -8.40 -8.21 3.93
C LEU A 110 -8.27 -9.51 4.71
N THR A 111 -7.13 -9.73 5.38
CA THR A 111 -6.89 -10.91 6.23
C THR A 111 -7.92 -11.01 7.37
N LYS A 112 -8.24 -9.88 8.02
CA LYS A 112 -9.31 -9.85 9.04
C LYS A 112 -10.67 -10.25 8.47
N LYS A 113 -11.01 -9.78 7.27
CA LYS A 113 -12.29 -10.07 6.60
C LYS A 113 -12.38 -11.53 6.16
N GLN A 114 -11.34 -12.06 5.52
CA GLN A 114 -11.22 -13.48 5.14
C GLN A 114 -11.45 -14.42 6.32
N ASN A 115 -10.87 -14.11 7.49
CA ASN A 115 -11.05 -14.93 8.69
C ASN A 115 -12.47 -14.87 9.27
N ARG A 116 -13.20 -13.76 9.07
CA ARG A 116 -14.59 -13.64 9.51
C ARG A 116 -15.54 -14.42 8.62
N THR A 117 -15.30 -14.45 7.31
CA THR A 117 -16.13 -15.21 6.34
C THR A 117 -15.89 -16.72 6.40
N ALA A 118 -14.75 -17.15 6.95
CA ALA A 118 -14.41 -18.57 7.11
C ALA A 118 -14.94 -19.20 8.42
N LYS A 119 -15.70 -18.45 9.22
CA LYS A 119 -16.42 -18.93 10.41
C LYS A 119 -17.89 -19.03 10.08
#